data_AF-A0A1J3J0Z7-F1
#
_entry.id   AF-A0A1J3J0Z7-F1
#
_cell.length_a   1.000
_cell.length_b   1.000
_cell.length_c   1.000
_cell.angle_alpha   90.00
_cell.angle_beta   90.00
_cell.angle_gamma   90.00
#
_symmetry.space_group_name_H-M   'P 1'
#
loop_
_entity.id
_entity.type
_entity.pdbx_description
1 polymer ?
#
loop_
_entity_poly.entity_id
_entity_poly.type
_entity_poly.pdbx_seq_one_letter_code
_entity_poly.pdbx_strand_id
1 'polypeptide(L)'
;LAWTVAYRKAHKKDQVTEASRKKRRNNTKATARAIVGVSLEAINKKRTEKPEVRQASRDAALREIKDRAKKAKAEKSQSAAGKA
;
A
#
# COMPACT_ATOMS: atom_id res chain seq x y z
N LEU A 1 -36.35 -13.79 38.55
CA LEU A 1 -35.19 -13.81 37.60
C LEU A 1 -35.23 -12.72 36.52
N ALA A 2 -36.36 -12.06 36.29
CA ALA A 2 -36.51 -11.05 35.23
C ALA A 2 -35.62 -9.80 35.38
N TRP A 3 -35.06 -9.59 36.57
CA TRP A 3 -34.16 -8.48 36.89
C TRP A 3 -32.69 -8.76 36.54
N THR A 4 -32.34 -10.01 36.21
CA THR A 4 -30.95 -10.36 35.88
C THR A 4 -30.55 -9.83 34.50
N VAL A 5 -29.27 -9.47 34.35
CA VAL A 5 -28.71 -8.98 33.08
C VAL A 5 -28.82 -10.04 31.97
N ALA A 6 -28.60 -11.31 32.29
CA ALA A 6 -28.72 -12.42 31.34
C ALA A 6 -30.15 -12.53 30.79
N TYR A 7 -31.16 -12.41 31.65
CA TYR A 7 -32.56 -12.42 31.25
C TYR A 7 -32.88 -11.25 30.31
N ARG A 8 -32.46 -10.02 30.67
CA ARG A 8 -32.70 -8.81 29.84
C ARG A 8 -32.05 -8.91 28.46
N LYS A 9 -30.87 -9.53 28.34
CA LYS A 9 -30.21 -9.81 27.06
C LYS A 9 -30.97 -10.85 26.22
N ALA A 10 -31.31 -12.00 26.80
CA ALA A 10 -32.02 -13.08 26.10
C ALA A 10 -33.41 -12.64 25.61
N HIS A 11 -34.09 -11.80 26.39
CA HIS A 11 -35.45 -11.31 26.10
C HIS A 11 -35.46 -9.94 25.41
N LYS A 12 -34.32 -9.53 24.82
CA LYS A 12 -34.22 -8.33 23.98
C LYS A 12 -34.65 -7.02 24.68
N LYS A 13 -34.49 -6.94 26.00
CA LYS A 13 -34.82 -5.74 26.79
C LYS A 13 -33.68 -4.69 26.82
N ASP A 14 -32.49 -5.05 26.30
CA ASP A 14 -31.31 -4.17 26.19
C ASP A 14 -30.97 -3.78 24.74
N GLN A 15 -31.90 -3.95 23.79
CA GLN A 15 -31.60 -3.74 22.37
C GLN A 15 -31.23 -2.30 22.04
N VAL A 16 -31.83 -1.32 22.71
CA VAL A 16 -31.59 0.12 22.45
C VAL A 16 -30.15 0.50 22.78
N THR A 17 -29.63 0.05 23.92
CA THR A 17 -28.27 0.35 24.38
C THR A 17 -27.22 -0.38 23.55
N GLU A 18 -27.46 -1.66 23.22
CA GLU A 18 -26.55 -2.47 22.40
C GLU A 18 -26.53 -2.05 20.93
N ALA A 19 -27.68 -1.68 20.35
CA ALA A 19 -27.74 -1.17 18.97
C ALA A 19 -27.00 0.17 18.84
N SER A 20 -27.16 1.06 19.82
CA SER A 20 -26.42 2.32 19.90
C SER A 20 -24.91 2.08 19.98
N ARG A 21 -24.47 1.14 20.84
CA ARG A 21 -23.06 0.77 20.99
C ARG A 21 -22.45 0.17 19.73
N LYS A 22 -23.19 -0.68 19.01
CA LYS A 22 -22.76 -1.27 17.73
C LYS A 22 -22.58 -0.21 16.64
N LYS A 23 -23.49 0.76 16.53
CA LYS A 23 -23.37 1.89 15.59
C LYS A 23 -22.12 2.73 15.87
N ARG A 24 -21.78 2.94 17.15
CA ARG A 24 -20.59 3.68 17.58
C ARG A 24 -19.26 2.97 17.22
N ARG A 25 -19.26 1.66 16.95
CA ARG A 25 -18.05 0.87 16.67
C ARG A 25 -17.58 0.92 15.20
N ASN A 26 -18.38 1.46 14.29
CA ASN A 26 -18.13 1.36 12.84
C ASN A 26 -17.32 2.51 12.23
N ASN A 27 -16.36 3.11 12.95
CA ASN A 27 -15.49 4.11 12.32
C ASN A 27 -14.08 4.11 12.88
N THR A 28 -13.30 3.11 12.49
CA THR A 28 -11.85 3.27 12.36
C THR A 28 -11.52 3.29 10.87
N LYS A 29 -11.94 4.36 10.18
CA LYS A 29 -11.27 4.71 8.93
C LYS A 29 -9.84 5.08 9.32
N ALA A 30 -8.92 4.13 9.19
CA ALA A 30 -7.50 4.41 9.32
C ALA A 30 -7.18 5.48 8.29
N THR A 31 -7.06 6.73 8.73
CA THR A 31 -6.57 7.82 7.90
C THR A 31 -5.23 7.38 7.35
N ALA A 32 -5.08 7.38 6.02
CA ALA A 32 -3.77 7.21 5.41
C ALA A 32 -2.84 8.26 6.04
N ARG A 33 -1.65 7.83 6.48
CA ARG A 33 -0.66 8.71 7.10
C ARG A 33 0.48 8.92 6.13
N ALA A 34 1.05 10.12 6.13
CA ALA A 34 2.36 10.34 5.52
C ALA A 34 3.39 9.47 6.25
N ILE A 35 4.36 8.95 5.49
CA ILE A 35 5.46 8.16 6.03
C ILE A 35 6.70 9.08 6.01
N VAL A 36 7.60 8.95 6.97
CA VAL A 36 8.73 9.88 7.27
C VAL A 36 9.36 10.57 6.04
N GLY A 37 9.64 9.83 4.96
CA GLY A 37 10.27 10.37 3.74
C GLY A 37 9.34 10.61 2.55
N VAL A 38 8.02 10.39 2.68
CA VAL A 38 7.05 10.48 1.59
C VAL A 38 5.74 11.10 2.08
N SER A 39 5.38 12.24 1.49
CA SER A 39 4.10 12.90 1.75
C SER A 39 2.93 12.02 1.32
N LEU A 40 1.78 12.20 1.97
CA LEU A 40 0.54 11.48 1.66
C LEU A 40 0.11 11.68 0.19
N GLU A 41 0.31 12.89 -0.35
CA GLU A 41 0.00 13.23 -1.74
C GLU A 41 0.87 12.46 -2.73
N ALA A 42 2.17 12.31 -2.44
CA ALA A 42 3.07 11.53 -3.27
C ALA A 42 2.71 10.03 -3.26
N ILE A 43 2.27 9.51 -2.10
CA ILE A 43 1.76 8.14 -1.98
C ILE A 43 0.51 7.95 -2.84
N ASN A 44 -0.46 8.87 -2.72
CA ASN A 44 -1.70 8.79 -3.49
C ASN A 44 -1.44 8.90 -5.00
N LYS A 45 -0.60 9.83 -5.43
CA LYS A 45 -0.25 10.01 -6.85
C LYS A 45 0.34 8.75 -7.48
N LYS A 46 1.27 8.08 -6.79
CA LYS A 46 1.84 6.80 -7.27
C LYS A 46 0.81 5.67 -7.28
N ARG A 47 -0.13 5.68 -6.34
CA ARG A 47 -1.18 4.66 -6.21
C ARG A 47 -2.28 4.82 -7.27
N THR A 48 -2.66 6.06 -7.59
CA THR A 48 -3.71 6.38 -8.58
C THR A 48 -3.21 6.34 -10.02
N GLU A 49 -1.90 6.20 -10.23
CA GLU A 49 -1.32 6.09 -11.58
C GLU A 49 -1.85 4.84 -12.30
N LYS A 50 -2.26 5.04 -13.56
CA LYS A 50 -2.79 3.98 -14.41
C LYS A 50 -1.74 2.89 -14.62
N PRO A 51 -2.14 1.60 -14.67
CA PRO A 51 -1.21 0.48 -14.80
C PRO A 51 -0.38 0.55 -16.09
N GLU A 52 -0.94 1.09 -17.17
CA GLU A 52 -0.26 1.30 -18.46
C GLU A 52 0.96 2.21 -18.34
N VAL A 53 0.83 3.33 -17.60
CA VAL A 53 1.93 4.28 -17.38
C VAL A 53 3.01 3.66 -16.50
N ARG A 54 2.60 2.89 -15.48
CA ARG A 54 3.52 2.15 -14.62
C ARG A 54 4.32 1.11 -15.41
N GLN A 55 3.66 0.39 -16.31
CA GLN A 55 4.31 -0.61 -17.16
C GLN A 55 5.29 0.05 -18.14
N ALA A 56 4.91 1.17 -18.77
CA ALA A 56 5.80 1.92 -19.65
C ALA A 56 7.06 2.44 -18.92
N SER A 57 6.90 2.99 -17.71
CA SER A 57 8.04 3.42 -16.87
C SER A 57 8.96 2.25 -16.51
N ARG A 58 8.38 1.08 -16.18
CA ARG A 58 9.15 -0.15 -15.91
C ARG A 58 9.93 -0.60 -17.14
N ASP A 59 9.30 -0.61 -18.30
CA ASP A 59 9.92 -1.08 -19.54
C ASP A 59 11.04 -0.12 -20.01
N ALA A 60 10.87 1.20 -19.79
CA ALA A 60 11.92 2.18 -20.04
C ALA A 60 13.13 1.98 -19.12
N ALA A 61 12.90 1.81 -17.81
CA ALA A 61 13.96 1.55 -16.85
C ALA A 61 14.72 0.24 -17.16
N LEU A 62 14.01 -0.81 -17.57
CA LEU A 62 14.63 -2.08 -17.96
C LEU A 62 15.48 -1.95 -19.22
N ARG A 63 15.08 -1.12 -20.19
CA ARG A 63 15.91 -0.83 -21.38
C ARG A 63 17.19 -0.11 -20.99
N GLU A 64 17.09 0.95 -20.19
CA GLU A 64 18.26 1.71 -19.74
C GLU A 64 19.26 0.86 -18.95
N ILE A 65 18.78 -0.03 -18.06
CA ILE A 65 19.65 -0.97 -17.33
C ILE A 65 20.37 -1.92 -18.29
N LYS A 66 19.65 -2.47 -19.28
CA LYS A 66 20.25 -3.36 -20.28
C LYS A 66 21.29 -2.63 -21.12
N ASP A 67 21.03 -1.39 -21.49
CA ASP A 67 21.97 -0.59 -22.30
C ASP A 67 23.20 -0.18 -21.51
N ARG A 68 23.06 0.20 -20.23
CA ARG A 68 24.20 0.41 -19.33
C ARG A 68 25.02 -0.87 -19.13
N ALA A 69 24.37 -2.02 -18.97
CA ALA A 69 25.06 -3.30 -18.83
C ALA A 69 25.83 -3.70 -20.10
N LYS A 70 25.27 -3.43 -21.29
CA LYS A 70 25.98 -3.64 -22.57
C LYS A 70 27.21 -2.74 -22.70
N LYS A 71 27.08 -1.45 -22.37
CA LYS A 71 28.21 -0.50 -22.38
C LYS A 71 29.32 -0.93 -21.42
N ALA A 72 28.97 -1.24 -20.18
CA ALA A 72 29.93 -1.73 -19.19
C ALA A 72 30.63 -3.03 -19.61
N LYS A 73 29.92 -3.94 -20.29
CA LYS A 73 30.53 -5.17 -20.86
C LYS A 73 31.49 -4.86 -22.00
N ALA A 74 31.13 -3.94 -22.89
CA ALA A 74 31.98 -3.51 -24.00
C ALA A 74 33.27 -2.84 -23.50
N GLU A 75 33.15 -1.92 -22.54
CA GLU A 75 34.29 -1.26 -21.88
C GLU A 75 35.19 -2.30 -21.19
N LYS A 76 34.61 -3.29 -20.50
CA LYS A 76 35.37 -4.38 -19.88
C LYS A 76 36.10 -5.23 -20.92
N SER A 77 35.48 -5.57 -22.06
CA SER A 77 36.17 -6.31 -23.14
C SER A 77 37.28 -5.50 -23.81
N GLN A 78 37.10 -4.19 -23.98
CA GLN A 78 38.14 -3.31 -24.53
C GLN A 78 39.32 -3.17 -23.57
N SER A 79 39.06 -3.05 -22.26
CA SER A 79 40.10 -3.01 -21.24
C SER A 79 40.88 -4.33 -21.10
N ALA A 80 40.25 -5.47 -21.43
CA ALA A 80 40.89 -6.78 -21.44
C ALA A 80 41.74 -7.01 -22.71
N ALA A 81 41.28 -6.51 -23.87
CA ALA A 81 42.02 -6.59 -25.13
C ALA A 81 43.24 -5.63 -25.18
N GLY A 82 43.20 -4.50 -24.47
CA GLY A 82 44.33 -3.58 -24.33
C GLY A 82 45.38 -3.99 -23.30
N LYS A 83 45.20 -5.15 -22.63
CA LYS A 83 46.13 -5.68 -21.62
C LYS A 83 46.89 -6.94 -22.08
N ALA A 84 46.72 -7.31 -23.36
CA ALA A 84 47.50 -8.33 -24.06
C ALA A 84 48.44 -7.64 -25.04
#